data_AF-A0A4Y6KST7-F1
#
_entry.id   AF-A0A4Y6KST7-F1
#
_cell.length_a   1.000
_cell.length_b   1.000
_cell.length_c   1.000
_cell.angle_alpha   90.00
_cell.angle_beta   90.00
_cell.angle_gamma   90.00
#
_symmetry.space_group_name_H-M   'P 1'
#
loop_
_entity.id
_entity.type
_entity.pdbx_description
1 polymer ?
#
loop_
_entity_poly.entity_id
_entity_poly.type
_entity_poly.pdbx_seq_one_letter_code
_entity_poly.pdbx_strand_id
1 'polypeptide(L)'
;MNHVMSLVGEELERLQLALEASIRVSRRSQFYLWVQGALQSFLPHETLVCVCSTPEDPRTANEVFSRSLIPAVVEDILADPNGALVAPLRAAWQRAGQAPLTMPAAAFPPSPARAGLGEGGLLCHGVGGSKGMTASFFVFLGWPRPPGPRERYLVELLMPHLHLALLRMREGEQTVASAATGALLSPREAQVLGCMRDGKTNQQIGGILDISPLTVKNHVQRILRKLNANNRAQAVASGVASGLIAGRLPPRD
;
A
#
# COMPACT_ATOMS: atom_id res chain seq x y z
N MET A 1 18.59 11.70 30.68
CA MET A 1 19.72 10.75 30.61
C MET A 1 19.41 9.78 29.49
N ASN A 2 20.11 9.91 28.36
CA ASN A 2 19.97 8.97 27.24
C ASN A 2 20.59 7.63 27.68
N HIS A 3 19.75 6.65 27.99
CA HIS A 3 20.22 5.27 28.03
C HIS A 3 20.67 4.93 26.61
N VAL A 4 21.98 4.87 26.39
CA VAL A 4 22.54 4.14 25.25
C VAL A 4 22.15 2.68 25.48
N MET A 5 21.03 2.25 24.89
CA MET A 5 20.67 0.85 24.86
C MET A 5 21.70 0.14 23.98
N SER A 6 22.64 -0.58 24.58
CA SER A 6 23.63 -1.34 23.83
C SER A 6 22.99 -2.63 23.33
N LEU A 7 22.80 -2.74 22.02
CA LEU A 7 22.59 -4.02 21.35
C LEU A 7 23.93 -4.74 21.27
N VAL A 8 24.01 -5.99 21.72
CA VAL A 8 25.26 -6.76 21.79
C VAL A 8 25.08 -8.19 21.29
N GLY A 9 26.14 -8.74 20.69
CA GLY A 9 26.20 -10.13 20.24
C GLY A 9 25.11 -10.49 19.23
N GLU A 10 24.37 -11.56 19.52
CA GLU A 10 23.33 -12.13 18.65
C GLU A 10 22.21 -11.13 18.30
N GLU A 11 21.91 -10.17 19.19
CA GLU A 11 20.92 -9.13 18.89
C GLU A 11 21.37 -8.18 17.77
N LEU A 12 22.67 -7.88 17.67
CA LEU A 12 23.18 -7.02 16.61
C LEU A 12 23.19 -7.75 15.26
N GLU A 13 23.55 -9.03 15.26
CA GLU A 13 23.54 -9.88 14.05
C GLU A 13 22.13 -10.03 13.49
N ARG A 14 21.15 -10.33 14.35
CA ARG A 14 19.75 -10.40 13.94
C ARG A 14 19.28 -9.05 13.39
N LEU A 15 19.75 -7.92 13.96
CA LEU A 15 19.30 -6.58 13.53
C LEU A 15 19.87 -6.32 12.16
N GLN A 16 21.17 -6.54 11.97
CA GLN A 16 21.82 -6.45 10.67
C GLN A 16 21.08 -7.28 9.62
N LEU A 17 20.74 -8.54 9.93
CA LEU A 17 19.96 -9.40 9.04
C LEU A 17 18.60 -8.79 8.69
N ALA A 18 17.89 -8.24 9.67
CA ALA A 18 16.60 -7.57 9.44
C ALA A 18 16.76 -6.31 8.57
N LEU A 19 17.80 -5.51 8.79
CA LEU A 19 18.08 -4.32 7.98
C LEU A 19 18.45 -4.69 6.54
N GLU A 20 19.34 -5.67 6.35
CA GLU A 20 19.77 -6.13 5.02
C GLU A 20 18.61 -6.75 4.22
N ALA A 21 17.79 -7.57 4.88
CA ALA A 21 16.60 -8.16 4.26
C ALA A 21 15.61 -7.09 3.77
N SER A 22 15.47 -5.99 4.51
CA SER A 22 14.57 -4.89 4.14
C SER A 22 14.91 -4.30 2.77
N ILE A 23 16.20 -4.22 2.41
CA ILE A 23 16.70 -3.57 1.18
C ILE A 23 16.18 -4.28 -0.07
N ARG A 24 15.94 -5.58 0.01
CA ARG A 24 15.51 -6.43 -1.12
C ARG A 24 13.99 -6.47 -1.29
N VAL A 25 13.23 -5.88 -0.37
CA VAL A 25 11.76 -5.91 -0.42
C VAL A 25 11.24 -5.01 -1.53
N SER A 26 10.59 -5.63 -2.51
CA SER A 26 9.89 -4.96 -3.63
C SER A 26 8.52 -5.56 -3.94
N ARG A 27 8.11 -6.61 -3.20
CA ARG A 27 6.82 -7.32 -3.36
C ARG A 27 6.10 -7.47 -2.04
N ARG A 28 4.77 -7.55 -2.08
CA ARG A 28 3.94 -7.76 -0.89
C ARG A 28 4.29 -9.06 -0.15
N SER A 29 4.57 -10.13 -0.88
CA SER A 29 5.00 -11.41 -0.29
C SER A 29 6.36 -11.33 0.41
N GLN A 30 7.32 -10.59 -0.16
CA GLN A 30 8.63 -10.36 0.46
C GLN A 30 8.50 -9.49 1.71
N PHE A 31 7.67 -8.45 1.64
CA PHE A 31 7.38 -7.61 2.80
C PHE A 31 6.77 -8.44 3.94
N TYR A 32 5.78 -9.30 3.65
CA TYR A 32 5.20 -10.23 4.62
C TYR A 32 6.27 -11.11 5.30
N LEU A 33 7.10 -11.81 4.52
CA LEU A 33 8.14 -12.70 5.05
C LEU A 33 9.15 -11.95 5.93
N TRP A 34 9.47 -10.70 5.55
CA TRP A 34 10.38 -9.87 6.33
C TRP A 34 9.75 -9.42 7.65
N VAL A 35 8.54 -8.85 7.62
CA VAL A 35 7.90 -8.31 8.84
C VAL A 35 7.45 -9.40 9.80
N GLN A 36 7.04 -10.57 9.30
CA GLN A 36 6.63 -11.73 10.10
C GLN A 36 7.78 -12.71 10.40
N GLY A 37 9.00 -12.39 9.96
CA GLY A 37 10.20 -13.21 10.16
C GLY A 37 11.28 -12.41 10.90
N ALA A 38 12.21 -11.85 10.13
CA ALA A 38 13.40 -11.17 10.67
C ALA A 38 13.05 -9.93 11.52
N LEU A 39 11.98 -9.19 11.21
CA LEU A 39 11.55 -8.07 12.05
C LEU A 39 10.88 -8.55 13.34
N GLN A 40 10.07 -9.61 13.27
CA GLN A 40 9.33 -10.15 14.39
C GLN A 40 10.25 -10.66 15.51
N SER A 41 11.48 -11.09 15.18
CA SER A 41 12.46 -11.48 16.20
C SER A 41 12.91 -10.32 17.12
N PHE A 42 12.68 -9.07 16.72
CA PHE A 42 12.94 -7.86 17.54
C PHE A 42 11.70 -7.27 18.15
N LEU A 43 10.64 -7.24 17.36
CA LEU A 43 9.35 -6.69 17.70
C LEU A 43 8.38 -7.86 17.69
N PRO A 44 8.16 -8.58 18.80
CA PRO A 44 7.28 -9.75 18.85
C PRO A 44 5.79 -9.37 18.74
N HIS A 45 5.43 -8.70 17.65
CA HIS A 45 4.07 -8.38 17.26
C HIS A 45 3.50 -9.54 16.44
N GLU A 46 2.20 -9.80 16.57
CA GLU A 46 1.51 -10.79 15.73
C GLU A 46 0.98 -10.18 14.43
N THR A 47 0.47 -8.96 14.52
CA THR A 47 -0.13 -8.26 13.38
C THR A 47 0.48 -6.89 13.19
N LEU A 48 0.82 -6.56 11.96
CA LEU A 48 1.30 -5.26 11.53
C LEU A 48 0.29 -4.66 10.56
N VAL A 49 -0.16 -3.45 10.86
CA VAL A 49 -0.96 -2.63 9.94
C VAL A 49 -0.07 -1.52 9.41
N CYS A 50 0.01 -1.39 8.08
CA CYS A 50 0.80 -0.38 7.39
C CYS A 50 -0.12 0.55 6.64
N VAL A 51 0.04 1.85 6.88
CA VAL A 51 -0.64 2.91 6.16
C VAL A 51 0.40 3.65 5.33
N CYS A 52 0.11 3.86 4.05
CA CYS A 52 0.92 4.67 3.17
C CYS A 52 0.00 5.68 2.49
N SER A 53 0.22 6.96 2.74
CA SER A 53 -0.59 8.03 2.17
C SER A 53 0.29 8.85 1.23
N THR A 54 -0.07 8.85 -0.06
CA THR A 54 0.56 9.72 -1.06
C THR A 54 -0.30 10.98 -1.25
N PRO A 55 0.25 12.07 -1.81
CA PRO A 55 -0.55 13.25 -2.14
C PRO A 55 -1.69 12.97 -3.12
N GLU A 56 -1.49 11.98 -4.01
CA GLU A 56 -2.42 11.62 -5.08
C GLU A 56 -3.49 10.62 -4.62
N ASP A 57 -3.14 9.74 -3.67
CA ASP A 57 -4.04 8.76 -3.08
C ASP A 57 -3.89 8.75 -1.54
N PRO A 58 -4.55 9.70 -0.86
CA PRO A 58 -4.52 9.77 0.60
C PRO A 58 -5.40 8.70 1.27
N ARG A 59 -6.22 7.97 0.51
CA ARG A 59 -7.25 7.04 0.99
C ARG A 59 -6.99 5.59 0.55
N THR A 60 -5.75 5.22 0.24
CA THR A 60 -5.40 3.82 0.04
C THR A 60 -5.78 3.00 1.27
N ALA A 61 -6.39 1.83 1.07
CA ALA A 61 -6.63 0.86 2.13
C ALA A 61 -5.33 0.51 2.88
N ASN A 62 -5.47 0.19 4.16
CA ASN A 62 -4.33 -0.20 4.97
C ASN A 62 -3.88 -1.61 4.60
N GLU A 63 -2.58 -1.83 4.54
CA GLU A 63 -2.00 -3.14 4.32
C GLU A 63 -1.92 -3.87 5.67
N VAL A 64 -2.60 -5.00 5.79
CA VAL A 64 -2.59 -5.83 7.01
C VAL A 64 -1.69 -7.04 6.77
N PHE A 65 -0.80 -7.33 7.72
CA PHE A 65 0.06 -8.49 7.72
C PHE A 65 -0.05 -9.17 9.08
N SER A 66 -0.58 -10.38 9.14
CA SER A 66 -0.70 -11.15 10.38
C SER A 66 -0.03 -12.51 10.27
N ARG A 67 0.61 -12.95 11.36
CA ARG A 67 1.15 -14.32 11.48
C ARG A 67 0.04 -15.35 11.67
N SER A 68 -0.97 -14.98 12.44
CA SER A 68 -2.09 -15.84 12.81
C SER A 68 -3.28 -15.55 11.90
N LEU A 69 -4.17 -16.54 11.76
CA LEU A 69 -5.42 -16.31 11.04
C LEU A 69 -6.30 -15.35 11.87
N ILE A 70 -6.58 -14.16 11.34
CA ILE A 70 -7.50 -13.21 11.95
C ILE A 70 -8.90 -13.38 11.34
N PRO A 71 -9.99 -13.19 12.13
CA PRO A 71 -11.33 -13.20 11.55
C PRO A 71 -11.51 -12.09 10.51
N ALA A 72 -12.23 -12.37 9.41
CA ALA A 72 -12.43 -11.41 8.32
C ALA A 72 -12.99 -10.06 8.81
N VAL A 73 -13.92 -10.08 9.75
CA VAL A 73 -14.46 -8.85 10.38
C VAL A 73 -13.38 -7.99 11.05
N VAL A 74 -12.35 -8.60 11.62
CA VAL A 74 -11.23 -7.88 12.23
C VAL A 74 -10.33 -7.33 11.14
N GLU A 75 -10.01 -8.13 10.13
CA GLU A 75 -9.21 -7.70 8.98
C GLU A 75 -9.83 -6.50 8.27
N ASP A 76 -11.13 -6.51 8.01
CA ASP A 76 -11.86 -5.41 7.38
C ASP A 76 -11.74 -4.11 8.19
N ILE A 77 -11.86 -4.19 9.53
CA ILE A 77 -11.71 -3.03 10.42
C ILE A 77 -10.27 -2.48 10.37
N LEU A 78 -9.27 -3.37 10.33
CA LEU A 78 -7.86 -2.97 10.26
C LEU A 78 -7.50 -2.40 8.88
N ALA A 79 -8.09 -2.93 7.81
CA ALA A 79 -7.87 -2.51 6.43
C ALA A 79 -8.54 -1.16 6.09
N ASP A 80 -9.59 -0.77 6.81
CA ASP A 80 -10.30 0.49 6.57
C ASP A 80 -9.42 1.72 6.90
N PRO A 81 -9.06 2.56 5.90
CA PRO A 81 -8.24 3.75 6.12
C PRO A 81 -8.94 4.86 6.91
N ASN A 82 -10.28 4.82 7.01
CA ASN A 82 -11.10 5.72 7.80
C ASN A 82 -11.71 5.03 9.03
N GLY A 83 -11.27 3.80 9.31
CA GLY A 83 -11.82 2.97 10.37
C GLY A 83 -11.58 3.55 11.77
N ALA A 84 -12.40 3.08 12.72
CA ALA A 84 -12.43 3.57 14.10
C ALA A 84 -11.16 3.27 14.93
N LEU A 85 -10.20 2.50 14.39
CA LEU A 85 -8.95 2.18 15.07
C LEU A 85 -7.77 2.99 14.51
N VAL A 86 -7.41 2.77 13.25
CA VAL A 86 -6.14 3.27 12.67
C VAL A 86 -6.15 4.79 12.48
N ALA A 87 -7.27 5.36 12.01
CA ALA A 87 -7.36 6.80 11.75
C ALA A 87 -7.26 7.66 13.03
N PRO A 88 -7.99 7.36 14.12
CA PRO A 88 -7.82 8.06 15.40
C PRO A 88 -6.41 7.91 15.99
N LEU A 89 -5.80 6.72 15.87
CA LEU A 89 -4.43 6.48 16.33
C LEU A 89 -3.41 7.35 15.59
N ARG A 90 -3.53 7.44 14.27
CA ARG A 90 -2.67 8.32 13.46
C ARG A 90 -2.83 9.79 13.86
N ALA A 91 -4.05 10.25 14.12
CA ALA A 91 -4.30 11.61 14.60
C ALA A 91 -3.75 11.87 16.00
N ALA A 92 -3.83 10.88 16.91
CA ALA A 92 -3.21 10.96 18.23
C ALA A 92 -1.69 11.03 18.14
N TRP A 93 -1.08 10.21 17.28
CA TRP A 93 0.36 10.20 17.00
C TRP A 93 0.85 11.55 16.44
N GLN A 94 0.13 12.13 15.49
CA GLN A 94 0.45 13.46 14.97
C GLN A 94 0.40 14.54 16.06
N ARG A 95 -0.63 14.54 16.91
CA ARG A 95 -0.75 15.48 18.03
C ARG A 95 0.33 15.30 19.10
N ALA A 96 0.83 14.08 19.26
CA ALA A 96 1.90 13.75 20.20
C ALA A 96 3.31 14.07 19.65
N GLY A 97 3.43 14.90 18.60
CA GLY A 97 4.72 15.29 18.03
C GLY A 97 5.41 14.16 17.24
N GLN A 98 4.64 13.18 16.77
CA GLN A 98 5.12 12.08 15.92
C GLN A 98 6.14 11.12 16.58
N ALA A 99 6.28 11.14 17.91
CA ALA A 99 7.06 10.14 18.65
C ALA A 99 6.34 8.77 18.72
N PRO A 100 7.06 7.64 18.91
CA PRO A 100 6.43 6.33 19.11
C PRO A 100 5.41 6.35 20.26
N LEU A 101 4.19 5.85 20.01
CA LEU A 101 3.10 5.79 20.99
C LEU A 101 2.75 4.35 21.34
N THR A 102 2.53 4.08 22.63
CA THR A 102 1.96 2.80 23.07
C THR A 102 0.61 3.03 23.73
N MET A 103 -0.31 2.08 23.53
CA MET A 103 -1.61 2.10 24.16
C MET A 103 -1.98 0.70 24.65
N PRO A 104 -2.43 0.55 25.91
CA PRO A 104 -2.87 -0.74 26.42
C PRO A 104 -4.17 -1.17 25.72
N ALA A 105 -4.41 -2.49 25.62
CA ALA A 105 -5.64 -3.02 25.03
C ALA A 105 -6.91 -2.51 25.74
N ALA A 106 -6.82 -2.21 27.04
CA ALA A 106 -7.90 -1.64 27.84
C ALA A 106 -8.35 -0.24 27.41
N ALA A 107 -7.51 0.52 26.71
CA ALA A 107 -7.85 1.86 26.21
C ALA A 107 -8.83 1.82 25.02
N PHE A 108 -9.08 0.64 24.44
CA PHE A 108 -10.00 0.47 23.32
C PHE A 108 -11.33 -0.10 23.78
N PRO A 109 -12.46 0.40 23.24
CA PRO A 109 -13.77 -0.16 23.54
C PRO A 109 -13.82 -1.65 23.14
N PRO A 110 -14.60 -2.46 23.87
CA PRO A 110 -14.81 -3.86 23.49
C PRO A 110 -15.40 -3.91 22.08
N SER A 111 -14.63 -4.46 21.15
CA SER A 111 -14.93 -4.58 19.73
C SER A 111 -14.23 -5.82 19.19
N PRO A 112 -14.67 -6.41 18.06
CA PRO A 112 -13.94 -7.51 17.42
C PRO A 112 -12.46 -7.19 17.20
N ALA A 113 -12.15 -5.94 16.87
CA ALA A 113 -10.77 -5.46 16.71
C ALA A 113 -9.93 -5.55 18.00
N ARG A 114 -10.56 -5.44 19.18
CA ARG A 114 -9.88 -5.60 20.47
C ARG A 114 -9.34 -7.01 20.68
N ALA A 115 -9.99 -8.04 20.12
CA ALA A 115 -9.50 -9.42 20.20
C ALA A 115 -8.16 -9.59 19.47
N GLY A 116 -7.92 -8.84 18.39
CA GLY A 116 -6.64 -8.84 17.66
C GLY A 116 -5.52 -8.01 18.30
N LEU A 117 -5.80 -7.25 19.38
CA LEU A 117 -4.77 -6.45 20.08
C LEU A 117 -3.88 -7.30 21.01
N GLY A 118 -4.34 -8.50 21.40
CA GLY A 118 -3.71 -9.30 22.46
C GLY A 118 -3.71 -8.60 23.82
N GLU A 119 -3.05 -9.19 24.81
CA GLU A 119 -2.97 -8.63 26.16
C GLU A 119 -2.00 -7.43 26.24
N GLY A 120 -0.97 -7.39 25.39
CA GLY A 120 0.04 -6.33 25.39
C GLY A 120 -0.40 -5.00 24.78
N GLY A 121 -1.57 -4.92 24.13
CA GLY A 121 -2.02 -3.70 23.46
C GLY A 121 -1.25 -3.41 22.17
N LEU A 122 -0.92 -2.14 21.93
CA LEU A 122 -0.28 -1.71 20.69
C LEU A 122 0.91 -0.77 20.87
N LEU A 123 1.75 -0.73 19.84
CA LEU A 123 2.78 0.26 19.59
C LEU A 123 2.57 0.80 18.19
N CYS A 124 2.56 2.12 18.01
CA CYS A 124 2.48 2.73 16.69
C CYS A 124 3.54 3.83 16.52
N HIS A 125 4.01 3.96 15.28
CA HIS A 125 4.96 4.99 14.88
C HIS A 125 4.91 5.16 13.36
N GLY A 126 5.62 6.14 12.81
CA GLY A 126 5.59 6.42 11.39
C GLY A 126 6.54 7.53 11.00
N VAL A 127 6.49 7.85 9.71
CA VAL A 127 7.21 8.97 9.10
C VAL A 127 6.16 9.96 8.62
N GLY A 128 6.18 11.16 9.19
CA GLY A 128 5.27 12.23 8.81
C GLY A 128 5.58 12.73 7.40
N GLY A 129 4.55 12.85 6.56
CA GLY A 129 4.70 13.52 5.27
C GLY A 129 4.79 15.03 5.48
N SER A 130 5.86 15.65 4.99
CA SER A 130 5.84 17.09 4.71
C SER A 130 4.97 17.36 3.47
N LYS A 131 4.67 18.62 3.14
CA LYS A 131 3.85 18.95 1.95
C LYS A 131 4.41 18.27 0.70
N GLY A 132 3.63 17.38 0.10
CA GLY A 132 3.99 16.66 -1.12
C GLY A 132 4.84 15.40 -0.92
N MET A 133 5.22 15.04 0.31
CA MET A 133 5.93 13.80 0.60
C MET A 133 4.98 12.69 1.05
N THR A 134 5.30 11.46 0.65
CA THR A 134 4.58 10.27 1.09
C THR A 134 4.76 10.07 2.60
N ALA A 135 3.65 9.96 3.32
CA ALA A 135 3.64 9.63 4.73
C ALA A 135 3.46 8.12 4.92
N SER A 136 4.03 7.57 5.98
CA SER A 136 3.78 6.19 6.40
C SER A 136 3.48 6.11 7.89
N PHE A 137 2.58 5.20 8.27
CA PHE A 137 2.20 4.97 9.65
C PHE A 137 2.00 3.48 9.89
N PHE A 138 2.54 2.98 10.99
CA PHE A 138 2.62 1.56 11.31
C PHE A 138 2.00 1.31 12.68
N VAL A 139 1.19 0.26 12.79
CA VAL A 139 0.56 -0.19 14.04
C VAL A 139 0.91 -1.64 14.28
N PHE A 140 1.65 -1.89 15.35
CA PHE A 140 2.09 -3.21 15.80
C PHE A 140 1.14 -3.70 16.90
N LEU A 141 0.52 -4.85 16.68
CA LEU A 141 -0.54 -5.44 17.51
C LEU A 141 -0.15 -6.85 17.98
N GLY A 142 -0.83 -7.35 19.02
CA GLY A 142 -0.66 -8.73 19.49
C GLY A 142 0.65 -8.93 20.25
N TRP A 143 1.08 -7.92 21.00
CA TRP A 143 2.30 -8.03 21.81
C TRP A 143 2.09 -9.03 22.96
N PRO A 144 3.05 -9.92 23.27
CA PRO A 144 2.95 -10.87 24.38
C PRO A 144 2.97 -10.18 25.75
N ARG A 145 3.53 -8.97 25.80
CA ARG A 145 3.54 -8.09 26.97
C ARG A 145 3.44 -6.64 26.51
N PRO A 146 2.98 -5.70 27.36
CA PRO A 146 2.94 -4.29 26.98
C PRO A 146 4.30 -3.77 26.50
N PRO A 147 4.37 -3.12 25.30
CA PRO A 147 5.60 -2.57 24.77
C PRO A 147 6.10 -1.41 25.64
N GLY A 148 7.38 -1.46 26.00
CA GLY A 148 8.04 -0.50 26.88
C GLY A 148 9.00 0.44 26.13
N PRO A 149 9.89 1.15 26.87
CA PRO A 149 10.87 2.05 26.28
C PRO A 149 11.80 1.38 25.25
N ARG A 150 12.14 0.10 25.49
CA ARG A 150 12.98 -0.69 24.57
C ARG A 150 12.32 -0.85 23.19
N GLU A 151 11.07 -1.29 23.17
CA GLU A 151 10.34 -1.50 21.91
C GLU A 151 10.10 -0.19 21.16
N ARG A 152 9.86 0.93 21.88
CA ARG A 152 9.76 2.26 21.27
C ARG A 152 11.05 2.68 20.58
N TYR A 153 12.20 2.51 21.24
CA TYR A 153 13.52 2.79 20.65
C TYR A 153 13.78 1.95 19.40
N LEU A 154 13.50 0.64 19.46
CA LEU A 154 13.72 -0.26 18.33
C LEU A 154 12.86 0.14 17.13
N VAL A 155 11.58 0.46 17.35
CA VAL A 155 10.68 0.92 16.29
C VAL A 155 11.21 2.21 15.67
N GLU A 156 11.65 3.19 16.46
CA GLU A 156 12.27 4.42 15.97
C GLU A 156 13.52 4.15 15.10
N LEU A 157 14.41 3.25 15.54
CA LEU A 157 15.59 2.82 14.79
C LEU A 157 15.22 2.13 13.45
N LEU A 158 14.16 1.34 13.45
CA LEU A 158 13.71 0.55 12.30
C LEU A 158 12.85 1.35 11.31
N MET A 159 12.33 2.53 11.69
CA MET A 159 11.41 3.32 10.84
C MET A 159 11.93 3.63 9.44
N PRO A 160 13.17 4.09 9.23
CA PRO A 160 13.66 4.37 7.87
C PRO A 160 13.56 3.15 6.96
N HIS A 161 13.81 1.96 7.51
CA HIS A 161 13.80 0.69 6.78
C HIS A 161 12.37 0.24 6.48
N LEU A 162 11.47 0.33 7.46
CA LEU A 162 10.04 0.04 7.29
C LEU A 162 9.38 0.97 6.28
N HIS A 163 9.67 2.27 6.37
CA HIS A 163 9.19 3.27 5.43
C HIS A 163 9.66 2.96 4.00
N LEU A 164 10.97 2.82 3.78
CA LEU A 164 11.52 2.57 2.45
C LEU A 164 11.09 1.22 1.87
N ALA A 165 11.01 0.16 2.68
CA ALA A 165 10.52 -1.14 2.24
C ALA A 165 9.04 -1.07 1.80
N LEU A 166 8.21 -0.30 2.51
CA LEU A 166 6.79 -0.12 2.16
C LEU A 166 6.66 0.64 0.84
N LEU A 167 7.45 1.70 0.63
CA LEU A 167 7.45 2.45 -0.63
C LEU A 167 7.85 1.58 -1.81
N ARG A 168 8.99 0.86 -1.70
CA ARG A 168 9.45 -0.07 -2.75
C ARG A 168 8.43 -1.15 -3.06
N MET A 169 7.80 -1.72 -2.03
CA MET A 169 6.74 -2.70 -2.20
C MET A 169 5.57 -2.13 -3.02
N ARG A 170 5.07 -0.95 -2.63
CA ARG A 170 3.95 -0.32 -3.33
C ARG A 170 4.28 0.02 -4.78
N GLU A 171 5.45 0.59 -5.03
CA GLU A 171 5.92 0.87 -6.39
C GLU A 171 6.05 -0.41 -7.24
N GLY A 172 6.58 -1.49 -6.64
CA GLY A 172 6.70 -2.79 -7.30
C GLY A 172 5.35 -3.43 -7.64
N GLU A 173 4.37 -3.35 -6.74
CA GLU A 173 3.00 -3.82 -6.99
C GLU A 173 2.28 -2.97 -8.04
N GLN A 174 2.42 -1.64 -7.98
CA GLN A 174 1.89 -0.73 -9.00
C GLN A 174 2.49 -1.00 -10.38
N THR A 175 3.81 -1.27 -10.45
CA THR A 175 4.48 -1.60 -11.71
C THR A 175 3.95 -2.91 -12.30
N VAL A 176 3.70 -3.94 -11.48
CA VAL A 176 3.11 -5.20 -11.97
C VAL A 176 1.64 -5.07 -12.31
N ALA A 177 0.86 -4.34 -11.51
CA ALA A 177 -0.53 -4.05 -11.86
C ALA A 177 -0.60 -3.28 -13.19
N SER A 178 0.26 -2.28 -13.38
CA SER A 178 0.37 -1.53 -14.64
C SER A 178 0.83 -2.41 -15.80
N ALA A 179 1.81 -3.30 -15.61
CA ALA A 179 2.26 -4.23 -16.65
C ALA A 179 1.20 -5.28 -17.01
N ALA A 180 0.50 -5.85 -16.02
CA ALA A 180 -0.61 -6.78 -16.22
C ALA A 180 -1.79 -6.10 -16.92
N THR A 181 -2.04 -4.84 -16.55
CA THR A 181 -3.04 -3.99 -17.21
C THR A 181 -2.61 -3.69 -18.65
N GLY A 182 -1.36 -3.27 -18.89
CA GLY A 182 -0.78 -3.09 -20.22
C GLY A 182 -0.77 -4.37 -21.07
N ALA A 183 -0.73 -5.55 -20.45
CA ALA A 183 -0.87 -6.85 -21.12
C ALA A 183 -2.34 -7.23 -21.43
N LEU A 184 -3.32 -6.59 -20.78
CA LEU A 184 -4.75 -6.84 -21.02
C LEU A 184 -5.12 -6.50 -22.47
N LEU A 185 -4.59 -5.39 -22.99
CA LEU A 185 -4.75 -4.97 -24.38
C LEU A 185 -3.45 -5.26 -25.15
N SER A 186 -3.56 -5.72 -26.39
CA SER A 186 -2.37 -5.72 -27.27
C SER A 186 -1.94 -4.27 -27.55
N PRO A 187 -0.66 -4.03 -27.92
CA PRO A 187 -0.19 -2.68 -28.27
C PRO A 187 -1.09 -1.98 -29.31
N ARG A 188 -1.63 -2.77 -30.25
CA ARG A 188 -2.54 -2.26 -31.27
C ARG A 188 -3.92 -1.88 -30.73
N GLU A 189 -4.45 -2.66 -29.80
CA GLU A 189 -5.71 -2.37 -29.12
C GLU A 189 -5.58 -1.13 -28.23
N ALA A 190 -4.43 -0.93 -27.57
CA ALA A 190 -4.15 0.28 -26.79
C ALA A 190 -4.11 1.54 -27.68
N GLN A 191 -3.46 1.48 -28.86
CA GLN A 191 -3.47 2.57 -29.85
C GLN A 191 -4.89 2.92 -30.31
N VAL A 192 -5.70 1.91 -30.65
CA VAL A 192 -7.11 2.11 -31.04
C VAL A 192 -7.89 2.75 -29.90
N LEU A 193 -7.72 2.30 -28.65
CA LEU A 193 -8.38 2.89 -27.47
C LEU A 193 -7.93 4.33 -27.20
N GLY A 194 -6.66 4.67 -27.43
CA GLY A 194 -6.17 6.05 -27.39
C GLY A 194 -6.88 6.94 -28.40
N CYS A 195 -7.01 6.51 -29.65
CA CYS A 195 -7.78 7.27 -30.64
C CYS A 195 -9.28 7.33 -30.32
N MET A 196 -9.83 6.31 -29.64
CA MET A 196 -11.21 6.33 -29.12
C MET A 196 -11.40 7.46 -28.08
N ARG A 197 -10.45 7.61 -27.15
CA ARG A 197 -10.41 8.71 -26.17
C ARG A 197 -10.36 10.09 -26.84
N ASP A 198 -9.63 10.18 -27.96
CA ASP A 198 -9.51 11.43 -28.71
C ASP A 198 -10.75 11.73 -29.59
N GLY A 199 -11.80 10.89 -29.50
CA GLY A 199 -13.07 11.09 -30.19
C GLY A 199 -13.03 10.73 -31.68
N LYS A 200 -11.97 10.05 -32.15
CA LYS A 200 -11.85 9.68 -33.57
C LYS A 200 -12.90 8.64 -33.95
N THR A 201 -13.41 8.67 -35.18
CA THR A 201 -14.29 7.64 -35.73
C THR A 201 -13.50 6.42 -36.22
N ASN A 202 -14.15 5.27 -36.45
CA ASN A 202 -13.44 4.09 -36.96
C ASN A 202 -12.75 4.34 -38.32
N GLN A 203 -13.32 5.21 -39.17
CA GLN A 203 -12.67 5.61 -40.41
C GLN A 203 -11.42 6.45 -40.16
N GLN A 204 -11.49 7.44 -39.27
CA GLN A 204 -10.34 8.27 -38.92
C GLN A 204 -9.24 7.44 -38.27
N ILE A 205 -9.58 6.51 -37.37
CA ILE A 205 -8.62 5.58 -36.77
C ILE A 205 -7.96 4.71 -37.83
N GLY A 206 -8.74 4.22 -38.80
CA GLY A 206 -8.21 3.43 -39.91
C GLY A 206 -7.15 4.19 -40.69
N GLY A 207 -7.42 5.46 -41.00
CA GLY A 207 -6.44 6.34 -41.67
C GLY A 207 -5.22 6.67 -40.80
N ILE A 208 -5.39 6.94 -39.50
CA ILE A 208 -4.28 7.26 -38.59
C ILE A 208 -3.34 6.06 -38.41
N LEU A 209 -3.92 4.86 -38.33
CA LEU A 209 -3.19 3.65 -38.01
C LEU A 209 -2.83 2.83 -39.24
N ASP A 210 -3.21 3.26 -40.45
CA ASP A 210 -3.01 2.52 -41.72
C ASP A 210 -3.62 1.10 -41.70
N ILE A 211 -4.89 1.01 -41.30
CA ILE A 211 -5.68 -0.24 -41.31
C ILE A 211 -7.11 0.01 -41.78
N SER A 212 -7.79 -1.03 -42.27
CA SER A 212 -9.18 -0.88 -42.71
C SER A 212 -10.12 -0.49 -41.56
N PRO A 213 -11.18 0.32 -41.81
CA PRO A 213 -12.19 0.63 -40.80
C PRO A 213 -12.90 -0.61 -40.22
N LEU A 214 -12.98 -1.70 -40.99
CA LEU A 214 -13.49 -2.99 -40.55
C LEU A 214 -12.56 -3.63 -39.52
N THR A 215 -11.24 -3.57 -39.75
CA THR A 215 -10.23 -4.03 -38.79
C THR A 215 -10.31 -3.23 -37.49
N VAL A 216 -10.52 -1.90 -37.57
CA VAL A 216 -10.74 -1.06 -36.38
C VAL A 216 -11.99 -1.52 -35.63
N LYS A 217 -13.11 -1.79 -36.32
CA LYS A 217 -14.34 -2.31 -35.69
C LYS A 217 -14.07 -3.60 -34.90
N ASN A 218 -13.28 -4.51 -35.46
CA ASN A 218 -12.90 -5.76 -34.79
C ASN A 218 -12.03 -5.50 -33.54
N HIS A 219 -11.06 -4.58 -33.62
CA HIS A 219 -10.29 -4.17 -32.44
C HIS A 219 -11.19 -3.56 -31.37
N VAL A 220 -12.10 -2.66 -31.73
CA VAL A 220 -13.06 -2.06 -30.80
C VAL A 220 -13.90 -3.14 -30.10
N GLN A 221 -14.45 -4.11 -30.83
CA GLN A 221 -15.21 -5.20 -30.21
C GLN A 221 -14.37 -6.03 -29.22
N ARG A 222 -13.11 -6.33 -29.56
CA ARG A 222 -12.21 -7.05 -28.65
C ARG A 222 -11.90 -6.23 -27.40
N ILE A 223 -11.67 -4.92 -27.56
CA ILE A 223 -11.45 -3.98 -26.46
C ILE A 223 -12.68 -3.94 -25.54
N LEU A 224 -13.88 -3.77 -26.09
CA LEU A 224 -15.13 -3.78 -25.33
C LEU A 224 -15.25 -5.06 -24.48
N ARG A 225 -15.00 -6.22 -25.10
CA ARG A 225 -15.03 -7.51 -24.40
C ARG A 225 -13.96 -7.62 -23.31
N LYS A 226 -12.72 -7.23 -23.60
CA LYS A 226 -11.60 -7.29 -22.65
C LYS A 226 -11.79 -6.36 -21.45
N LEU A 227 -12.42 -5.21 -21.66
CA LEU A 227 -12.72 -4.23 -20.62
C LEU A 227 -14.10 -4.42 -19.98
N ASN A 228 -14.83 -5.47 -20.36
CA ASN A 228 -16.21 -5.72 -19.95
C ASN A 228 -17.11 -4.46 -20.08
N ALA A 229 -16.95 -3.73 -21.20
CA ALA A 229 -17.61 -2.47 -21.47
C ALA A 229 -18.71 -2.64 -22.53
N ASN A 230 -19.86 -2.00 -22.29
CA ASN A 230 -21.02 -2.07 -23.17
C ASN A 230 -20.96 -1.07 -24.33
N ASN A 231 -20.14 -0.03 -24.21
CA ASN A 231 -19.99 0.98 -25.26
C ASN A 231 -18.60 1.63 -25.26
N ARG A 232 -18.31 2.38 -26.34
CA ARG A 232 -17.03 3.07 -26.56
C ARG A 232 -16.65 4.01 -25.43
N ALA A 233 -17.62 4.77 -24.92
CA ALA A 233 -17.37 5.75 -23.85
C ALA A 233 -17.02 5.04 -22.54
N GLN A 234 -17.73 3.97 -22.20
CA GLN A 234 -17.44 3.14 -21.03
C GLN A 234 -16.05 2.50 -21.15
N ALA A 235 -15.68 1.98 -22.31
CA ALA A 235 -14.35 1.42 -22.53
C ALA A 235 -13.23 2.46 -22.38
N VAL A 236 -13.44 3.69 -22.88
CA VAL A 236 -12.50 4.80 -22.68
C VAL A 236 -12.41 5.15 -21.19
N ALA A 237 -13.53 5.28 -20.49
CA ALA A 237 -13.56 5.60 -19.06
C ALA A 237 -12.82 4.53 -18.23
N SER A 238 -13.11 3.24 -18.46
CA SER A 238 -12.39 2.13 -17.83
C SER A 238 -10.90 2.13 -18.19
N GLY A 239 -10.57 2.42 -19.44
CA GLY A 239 -9.18 2.51 -19.91
C GLY A 239 -8.38 3.61 -19.19
N VAL A 240 -8.98 4.78 -18.99
CA VAL A 240 -8.35 5.89 -18.24
C VAL A 240 -8.26 5.57 -16.75
N ALA A 241 -9.34 5.07 -16.15
CA ALA A 241 -9.38 4.73 -14.73
C ALA A 241 -8.38 3.62 -14.35
N SER A 242 -8.13 2.68 -15.26
CA SER A 242 -7.20 1.57 -15.05
C SER A 242 -5.76 1.90 -15.50
N GLY A 243 -5.50 3.10 -16.01
CA GLY A 243 -4.17 3.50 -16.50
C GLY A 243 -3.71 2.83 -17.79
N LEU A 244 -4.63 2.21 -18.56
CA LEU A 244 -4.34 1.61 -19.88
C LEU A 244 -4.02 2.68 -20.94
N ILE A 245 -4.63 3.85 -20.81
CA ILE A 245 -4.42 5.01 -21.66
C ILE A 245 -4.40 6.27 -20.78
N ALA A 246 -3.56 7.24 -21.11
CA ALA A 246 -3.49 8.49 -20.35
C ALA A 246 -4.83 9.26 -20.41
N GLY A 247 -5.17 9.99 -19.34
CA GLY A 247 -6.27 10.96 -19.35
C GLY A 247 -6.03 12.07 -20.38
N ARG A 248 -7.10 12.75 -20.82
CA ARG A 248 -6.96 13.93 -21.68
C ARG A 248 -6.29 15.03 -20.84
N LEU A 249 -5.06 15.42 -21.16
CA LEU A 249 -4.48 16.64 -20.57
C LEU A 249 -5.32 17.84 -21.06
N PRO A 250 -5.70 18.79 -20.19
CA PRO A 250 -6.25 20.05 -20.65
C PRO A 250 -5.21 20.78 -21.55
N PRO A 251 -5.65 21.57 -22.54
CA PRO A 251 -4.74 22.44 -23.27
C PRO A 251 -3.99 23.31 -22.27
N ARG A 252 -2.65 23.37 -22.41
CA ARG A 252 -1.89 24.45 -21.78
C ARG A 252 -2.15 25.69 -22.63
N ASP A 253 -3.07 26.52 -22.18
CA ASP A 253 -3.22 27.89 -22.64
C ASP A 253 -2.06 28.75 -22.10
#